data_AF-A0A6M4IT40-F1
#
_entry.id   AF-A0A6M4IT40-F1
#
_cell.length_a   1.000
_cell.length_b   1.000
_cell.length_c   1.000
_cell.angle_alpha   90.00
_cell.angle_beta   90.00
_cell.angle_gamma   90.00
#
_symmetry.space_group_name_H-M   'P 1'
#
loop_
_entity.id
_entity.type
_entity.pdbx_description
1 polymer ?
#
loop_
_entity_poly.entity_id
_entity_poly.type
_entity_poly.pdbx_seq_one_letter_code
_entity_poly.pdbx_strand_id
1 'polypeptide(L)' 'MISQERAERIARAHACIGCKEYTYRKITVRSAMQSLREEFGEEWHASLICGVCGVHQELGIDGDGDVIYAA' A
#
# COMPACT_ATOMS: atom_id res chain seq x y z
N MET A 1 -5.28 3.86 14.50
CA MET A 1 -4.33 4.61 13.64
C MET A 1 -2.94 4.08 13.86
N ILE A 2 -2.43 3.34 12.88
CA ILE A 2 -1.06 2.85 12.86
C ILE A 2 -0.09 3.98 12.46
N SER A 3 1.20 3.82 12.74
CA SER A 3 2.22 4.77 12.26
C SER A 3 2.52 4.59 10.77
N GLN A 4 3.02 5.63 10.12
CA GLN A 4 3.48 5.57 8.73
C GLN A 4 4.54 4.47 8.53
N GLU A 5 5.51 4.35 9.46
CA GLU A 5 6.52 3.29 9.41
C GLU A 5 5.91 1.87 9.46
N ARG A 6 4.81 1.70 10.20
CA ARG A 6 4.09 0.42 10.25
C ARG A 6 3.34 0.18 8.95
N ALA A 7 2.69 1.19 8.38
CA ALA A 7 2.05 1.12 7.06
C ALA A 7 3.06 0.79 5.95
N GLU A 8 4.28 1.35 5.99
CA GLU A 8 5.37 1.00 5.07
C GLU A 8 5.80 -0.46 5.17
N ARG A 9 5.86 -1.03 6.38
CA ARG A 9 6.13 -2.47 6.56
C ARG A 9 5.02 -3.34 5.98
N ILE A 10 3.76 -2.97 6.20
CA ILE A 10 2.59 -3.67 5.64
C ILE A 10 2.64 -3.63 4.11
N ALA A 11 2.85 -2.46 3.53
CA ALA A 11 2.97 -2.31 2.08
C ALA A 11 4.09 -3.18 1.49
N ARG A 12 5.27 -3.19 2.12
CA ARG A 12 6.41 -4.03 1.69
C ARG A 12 6.12 -5.53 1.82
N ALA A 13 5.30 -5.93 2.78
CA ALA A 13 4.90 -7.32 3.00
C ALA A 13 3.78 -7.78 2.05
N HIS A 14 3.23 -6.90 1.21
CA HIS A 14 2.24 -7.29 0.21
C HIS A 14 2.93 -7.81 -1.06
N ALA A 15 2.48 -8.94 -1.58
CA ALA A 15 3.02 -9.51 -2.81
C ALA A 15 2.69 -8.63 -4.02
N CYS A 16 3.57 -8.65 -5.02
CA CYS A 16 3.34 -7.96 -6.27
C CYS A 16 2.09 -8.51 -6.96
N ILE A 17 1.15 -7.67 -7.38
CA ILE A 17 -0.09 -8.15 -8.00
C ILE A 17 0.16 -8.90 -9.32
N GLY A 18 1.17 -8.46 -10.07
CA GLY A 18 1.51 -9.00 -11.39
C GLY A 18 2.36 -10.28 -11.33
N CYS A 19 3.45 -10.29 -10.58
CA CYS A 19 4.41 -11.40 -10.57
C CYS A 19 4.58 -12.11 -9.21
N LYS A 20 3.83 -11.71 -8.17
CA LYS A 20 3.84 -12.29 -6.81
C LYS A 20 5.16 -12.18 -6.02
N GLU A 21 6.18 -11.55 -6.59
CA GLU A 21 7.43 -11.22 -5.90
C GLU A 21 7.25 -10.11 -4.85
N TYR A 22 8.16 -10.05 -3.88
CA TYR A 22 8.16 -9.04 -2.80
C TYR A 22 9.24 -7.97 -2.97
N THR A 23 9.94 -7.98 -4.10
CA THR A 23 10.99 -7.01 -4.40
C THR A 23 10.39 -5.77 -5.07
N TYR A 24 10.52 -4.63 -4.41
CA TYR A 24 10.08 -3.33 -4.91
C TYR A 24 11.26 -2.38 -5.03
N ARG A 25 11.41 -1.74 -6.21
CA ARG A 25 12.44 -0.71 -6.43
C ARG A 25 12.07 0.63 -5.78
N LYS A 26 10.77 0.86 -5.58
CA LYS A 26 10.23 2.06 -4.94
C LYS A 26 8.96 1.71 -4.18
N ILE A 27 8.84 2.23 -2.97
CA ILE A 27 7.64 2.22 -2.13
C ILE A 27 7.44 3.65 -1.64
N THR A 28 6.21 4.13 -1.65
CA THR A 28 5.86 5.44 -1.10
C THR A 28 4.55 5.30 -0.36
N VAL A 29 4.54 5.62 0.93
CA VAL A 29 3.33 5.59 1.76
C VAL A 29 3.00 7.00 2.20
N ARG A 30 1.72 7.38 2.08
CA ARG A 30 1.19 8.69 2.43
C ARG A 30 -0.13 8.53 3.14
N SER A 31 -0.54 9.55 3.89
CA SER A 31 -1.91 9.63 4.37
C SER A 31 -2.89 9.58 3.20
N ALA A 32 -3.93 8.75 3.31
CA ALA A 32 -5.01 8.69 2.34
C ALA A 32 -5.69 10.05 2.16
N MET A 33 -6.18 10.32 0.95
CA MET A 33 -6.98 11.51 0.66
C MET A 33 -8.29 11.49 1.47
N GLN A 34 -8.84 12.67 1.78
CA GLN A 34 -10.06 12.77 2.59
C GLN A 34 -11.23 11.97 1.98
N SER A 35 -11.41 12.02 0.66
CA SER A 35 -12.43 11.25 -0.06
C SER A 35 -12.28 9.72 0.14
N LEU A 36 -11.05 9.20 0.11
CA LEU A 36 -10.78 7.76 0.26
C LEU A 36 -10.91 7.30 1.72
N ARG A 37 -10.58 8.18 2.68
CA ARG A 37 -10.85 7.97 4.11
C ARG A 37 -12.34 7.82 4.37
N GLU A 38 -13.16 8.70 3.80
CA GLU A 38 -14.60 8.72 4.03
C GLU A 38 -15.32 7.56 3.31
N GLU A 39 -14.91 7.22 2.09
CA GLU A 39 -15.58 6.20 1.28
C GLU A 39 -15.16 4.77 1.65
N PHE A 40 -13.88 4.54 1.93
CA PHE A 40 -13.33 3.19 2.09
C PHE A 40 -12.72 2.93 3.47
N GLY A 41 -12.63 3.92 4.35
CA GLY A 41 -11.89 3.81 5.61
C GLY A 41 -10.37 3.71 5.40
N GLU A 42 -9.87 4.06 4.21
CA GLU A 42 -8.44 4.07 3.92
C GLU A 42 -7.75 5.12 4.80
N GLU A 43 -6.78 4.74 5.62
CA GLU A 43 -6.01 5.68 6.43
C GLU A 43 -4.69 6.05 5.75
N TRP A 44 -4.07 5.05 5.11
CA TRP A 44 -2.80 5.13 4.42
C TRP A 44 -2.93 4.59 3.00
N HIS A 45 -2.33 5.33 2.08
CA HIS A 45 -2.24 4.97 0.67
C HIS A 45 -0.78 4.67 0.33
N ALA A 46 -0.53 3.49 -0.23
CA ALA A 46 0.80 3.05 -0.63
C ALA A 46 0.90 2.86 -2.15
N SER A 47 1.87 3.52 -2.78
CA SER A 47 2.21 3.29 -4.18
C SER A 47 3.53 2.52 -4.26
N LEU A 48 3.54 1.39 -4.94
CA LEU A 48 4.68 0.49 -5.07
C LEU A 48 5.03 0.28 -6.54
N ILE A 49 6.32 0.17 -6.84
CA ILE A 49 6.81 -0.22 -8.15
C ILE A 49 7.64 -1.48 -8.02
N CYS A 50 7.17 -2.58 -8.60
CA CYS A 50 7.86 -3.87 -8.54
C CYS A 50 9.24 -3.77 -9.18
N GLY A 51 10.25 -4.29 -8.49
CA GLY A 51 11.63 -4.36 -8.98
C GLY A 51 11.87 -5.48 -10.00
N VAL A 52 10.92 -6.41 -10.16
CA VAL A 52 11.03 -7.57 -11.04
C VAL A 52 10.28 -7.35 -12.35
N CYS A 53 8.95 -7.18 -12.29
CA CYS A 53 8.12 -6.99 -13.49
C CYS A 53 7.82 -5.53 -13.81
N GLY A 54 8.18 -4.58 -12.94
CA GLY A 54 7.97 -3.15 -13.17
C GLY A 54 6.52 -2.67 -12.97
N VAL A 55 5.59 -3.53 -12.55
CA VAL A 55 4.20 -3.12 -12.31
C VAL A 55 4.12 -2.01 -11.27
N HIS A 56 3.24 -1.05 -11.53
CA HIS A 56 2.83 -0.04 -10.57
C HIS A 56 1.58 -0.56 -9.88
N GLN A 57 1.61 -0.64 -8.56
CA GLN A 57 0.45 -1.07 -7.79
C GLN A 57 0.20 -0.11 -6.64
N GLU A 58 -1.06 -0.03 -6.24
CA GLU A 58 -1.55 0.81 -5.16
C GLU A 58 -2.23 -0.06 -4.10
N LEU A 59 -2.00 0.26 -2.83
CA LEU A 59 -2.63 -0.40 -1.69
C LEU A 59 -3.32 0.64 -0.82
N GLY A 60 -4.56 0.35 -0.44
CA GLY A 60 -5.22 1.03 0.67
C GLY A 60 -5.04 0.25 1.96
N ILE A 61 -4.63 0.93 3.02
CA ILE A 61 -4.43 0.36 4.36
C ILE A 61 -5.28 1.15 5.35
N ASP A 62 -6.08 0.47 6.15
CA ASP A 62 -6.94 1.09 7.16
C ASP A 62 -6.20 1.45 8.47
N GLY A 63 -6.97 1.94 9.46
CA GLY A 63 -6.43 2.40 10.73
C GLY A 63 -5.95 1.32 11.70
N ASP A 64 -6.28 0.05 11.42
CA ASP A 64 -5.85 -1.14 12.18
C ASP A 64 -4.66 -1.83 11.50
N GLY A 65 -4.47 -1.56 10.21
CA GLY A 65 -3.37 -2.04 9.38
C GLY A 65 -3.78 -3.15 8.42
N ASP A 66 -5.06 -3.32 8.17
CA ASP A 66 -5.57 -4.25 7.17
C ASP A 66 -5.50 -3.63 5.77
N VAL A 67 -5.11 -4.44 4.79
CA VAL A 67 -5.09 -4.04 3.38
C VAL A 67 -6.49 -4.21 2.82
N ILE A 68 -7.16 -3.09 2.54
CA ILE A 68 -8.55 -3.06 2.09
C ILE A 68 -8.70 -3.17 0.57
N TYR A 69 -7.65 -2.83 -0.19
CA TYR A 69 -7.56 -3.11 -1.63
C TYR A 69 -6.10 -3.18 -2.11
N ALA A 70 -5.91 -3.85 -3.25
CA ALA A 70 -4.66 -3.86 -4.00
C ALA A 70 -4.96 -3.82 -5.50
N ALA A 71 -4.48 -2.80 -6.20
CA ALA A 71 -4.76 -2.53 -7.62
C ALA A 71 -3.50 -2.21 -8.42
#